data_AF-A0A1E3P650-F1
#
_entry.id   AF-A0A1E3P650-F1
#
_cell.length_a   1.000
_cell.length_b   1.000
_cell.length_c   1.000
_cell.angle_alpha   90.00
_cell.angle_beta   90.00
_cell.angle_gamma   90.00
#
_symmetry.space_group_name_H-M   'P 1'
#
loop_
_entity.id
_entity.type
_entity.pdbx_description
1 polymer ?
#
loop_
_entity_poly.entity_id
_entity_poly.type
_entity_poly.pdbx_seq_one_letter_code
_entity_poly.pdbx_strand_id
1 'polypeptide(L)'
;LQSYPSLKPRTRVYTSETGESQLLLCLYGSLPSPIGGRVYKIPIELWIPHEYPIAAPFVYVVPTEKMTLQPGNHVDNSGRCYSPYLANW
;
A
#
# COMPACT_ATOMS: atom_id res chain seq x y z
N LEU A 1 -5.50 7.72 10.96
CA LEU A 1 -5.65 6.51 11.81
C LEU A 1 -7.01 6.44 12.51
N GLN A 2 -7.55 7.55 13.03
CA GLN A 2 -8.88 7.58 13.66
C GLN A 2 -10.01 7.05 12.76
N SER A 3 -9.99 7.39 11.45
CA SER A 3 -10.96 6.89 10.47
C SER A 3 -10.76 5.44 10.07
N TYR A 4 -9.55 4.90 10.20
CA TYR A 4 -9.19 3.52 9.86
C TYR A 4 -8.33 2.89 10.96
N PRO A 5 -8.94 2.46 12.09
CA PRO A 5 -8.21 1.92 13.24
C PRO A 5 -7.46 0.61 12.98
N SER A 6 -7.80 -0.08 11.87
CA SER A 6 -7.12 -1.28 11.40
C SER A 6 -5.72 -1.00 10.86
N LEU A 7 -5.43 0.25 10.47
CA LEU A 7 -4.09 0.67 10.08
C LEU A 7 -3.27 1.03 11.32
N LYS A 8 -2.01 0.63 11.33
CA LYS A 8 -1.05 0.92 12.39
C LYS A 8 0.24 1.48 11.78
N PRO A 9 0.90 2.44 12.42
CA PRO A 9 2.19 2.92 11.99
C PRO A 9 3.30 1.97 12.46
N ARG A 10 4.35 1.84 11.65
CA ARG A 10 5.64 1.24 12.02
C ARG A 10 6.73 1.84 11.14
N THR A 11 7.98 1.63 11.51
CA THR A 11 9.13 1.99 10.66
C THR A 11 9.72 0.72 10.06
N ARG A 12 10.05 0.73 8.76
CA ARG A 12 10.71 -0.40 8.06
C ARG A 12 11.68 0.12 7.02
N VAL A 13 12.65 -0.71 6.66
CA VAL A 13 13.51 -0.47 5.50
C VAL A 13 12.72 -0.78 4.25
N TYR A 14 12.52 0.23 3.41
CA TYR A 14 12.00 0.11 2.06
C TYR A 14 13.19 0.00 1.10
N THR A 15 13.15 -0.97 0.19
CA THR A 15 14.15 -1.10 -0.88
C THR A 15 13.47 -0.77 -2.20
N SER A 16 13.94 0.28 -2.88
CA SER A 16 13.41 0.71 -4.17
C SER A 16 13.75 -0.27 -5.29
N GLU A 17 13.10 -0.09 -6.44
CA GLU A 17 13.42 -0.85 -7.66
C GLU A 17 14.86 -0.60 -8.16
N THR A 18 15.47 0.53 -7.80
CA THR A 18 16.86 0.85 -8.11
C THR A 18 17.86 0.21 -7.13
N GLY A 19 17.36 -0.49 -6.10
CA GLY A 19 18.17 -1.17 -5.08
C GLY A 19 18.59 -0.28 -3.90
N GLU A 20 18.12 0.96 -3.85
CA GLU A 20 18.40 1.86 -2.73
C GLU A 20 17.50 1.50 -1.53
N SER A 21 18.10 1.38 -0.34
CA SER A 21 17.39 1.08 0.89
C SER A 21 17.27 2.31 1.78
N GLN A 22 16.07 2.61 2.24
CA GLN A 22 15.79 3.75 3.11
C GLN A 22 14.86 3.35 4.26
N LEU A 23 15.08 3.90 5.46
CA LEU A 23 14.22 3.68 6.61
C LEU A 23 13.01 4.62 6.51
N LEU A 24 11.83 4.08 6.20
CA LEU A 24 10.61 4.87 5.97
C LEU A 24 9.52 4.54 6.99
N LEU A 25 8.61 5.50 7.19
CA LEU A 25 7.34 5.26 7.86
C LEU A 25 6.45 4.40 6.96
N CYS A 26 5.92 3.32 7.51
CA CYS A 26 5.00 2.40 6.87
C CYS A 26 3.71 2.31 7.69
N LEU A 27 2.59 2.70 7.08
CA LEU A 27 1.27 2.40 7.61
C LEU A 27 0.85 1.04 7.07
N TYR A 28 0.59 0.08 7.95
CA TYR A 28 0.22 -1.27 7.56
C TYR A 28 -1.09 -1.68 8.23
N GLY A 29 -1.84 -2.56 7.59
CA GLY A 29 -3.10 -3.07 8.14
C GLY A 29 -4.03 -3.50 7.03
N SER A 30 -5.34 -3.34 7.23
CA SER A 30 -6.33 -3.68 6.20
C SER A 30 -7.35 -2.58 5.98
N LEU A 31 -7.77 -2.41 4.73
CA LEU A 31 -8.85 -1.51 4.33
C LEU A 31 -10.10 -2.31 3.91
N PRO A 32 -11.30 -1.87 4.31
CA PRO A 32 -12.54 -2.46 3.80
C PRO A 32 -12.75 -2.06 2.32
N SER A 33 -12.89 -3.06 1.44
CA SER A 33 -13.15 -2.87 0.02
C SER A 33 -14.37 -3.68 -0.43
N PRO A 34 -15.41 -3.04 -1.01
CA PRO A 34 -16.58 -3.75 -1.53
C PRO A 34 -16.27 -4.41 -2.88
N ILE A 35 -16.41 -5.73 -2.97
CA ILE A 35 -16.18 -6.52 -4.18
C ILE A 35 -17.33 -7.52 -4.31
N GLY A 36 -18.08 -7.46 -5.42
CA GLY A 36 -19.17 -8.42 -5.70
C GLY A 36 -20.23 -8.53 -4.60
N GLY A 37 -20.63 -7.41 -3.98
CA GLY A 37 -21.66 -7.38 -2.93
C GLY A 37 -21.19 -7.82 -1.53
N ARG A 38 -19.90 -8.11 -1.35
CA ARG A 38 -19.28 -8.39 -0.04
C ARG A 38 -18.16 -7.41 0.25
N VAL A 39 -17.92 -7.11 1.51
CA VAL A 39 -16.80 -6.26 1.93
C VAL A 39 -15.65 -7.13 2.40
N TYR A 40 -14.51 -7.03 1.71
CA TYR A 40 -13.28 -7.74 2.03
C TYR A 40 -12.31 -6.80 2.75
N LYS A 41 -11.57 -7.33 3.72
CA LYS A 41 -10.49 -6.60 4.38
C LYS A 41 -9.21 -6.84 3.60
N ILE A 42 -8.84 -5.89 2.75
CA ILE A 42 -7.67 -6.01 1.89
C ILE A 42 -6.44 -5.52 2.67
N PRO A 43 -5.45 -6.39 2.92
CA PRO A 43 -4.22 -6.01 3.57
C PRO A 43 -3.39 -5.08 2.69
N ILE A 44 -2.95 -3.95 3.25
CA ILE A 44 -2.13 -2.96 2.57
C ILE A 44 -0.92 -2.51 3.38
N GLU A 45 0.10 -2.07 2.67
CA GLU A 45 1.23 -1.31 3.21
C GLU A 45 1.34 0.01 2.43
N LEU A 46 1.33 1.13 3.15
CA LEU A 46 1.46 2.47 2.62
C LEU A 46 2.75 3.07 3.17
N TRP A 47 3.70 3.29 2.28
CA TRP A 47 5.03 3.79 2.59
C TRP A 47 5.10 5.28 2.31
N ILE A 48 5.55 6.03 3.32
CA ILE A 48 5.65 7.48 3.26
C ILE A 48 7.11 7.84 2.91
N PRO A 49 7.38 8.44 1.73
CA PRO A 49 8.71 8.93 1.39
C PRO A 49 9.10 10.14 2.27
N HIS A 50 10.39 10.44 2.37
CA HIS A 50 10.87 11.59 3.16
C HIS A 50 10.38 12.93 2.61
N GLU A 51 10.13 13.00 1.30
CA GLU A 51 9.65 14.18 0.59
C GLU A 51 8.13 14.39 0.73
N TYR A 52 7.42 13.50 1.41
CA TYR A 52 5.99 13.67 1.67
C TYR A 52 5.73 15.00 2.41
N PRO A 53 4.74 15.83 2.00
CA PRO A 53 3.68 15.54 1.03
C PRO A 53 3.98 15.99 -0.42
N ILE A 54 5.20 16.40 -0.76
CA ILE A 54 5.57 16.79 -2.13
C ILE A 54 5.58 15.56 -3.05
N ALA A 55 6.08 14.43 -2.56
CA ALA A 55 6.03 13.15 -3.24
C ALA A 55 4.88 12.27 -2.73
N ALA A 56 4.26 11.51 -3.65
CA ALA A 56 3.20 10.57 -3.35
C ALA A 56 3.69 9.39 -2.49
N PRO A 57 2.84 8.83 -1.61
CA PRO A 57 3.17 7.59 -0.92
C PRO A 57 3.20 6.40 -1.89
N PHE A 58 3.99 5.38 -1.55
CA PHE A 58 3.97 4.10 -2.27
C PHE A 58 3.00 3.14 -1.60
N VAL A 59 2.06 2.59 -2.35
CA VAL A 59 1.00 1.73 -1.81
C VAL A 59 1.15 0.32 -2.35
N TYR A 60 1.05 -0.69 -1.49
CA TYR A 60 1.14 -2.09 -1.83
C TYR A 60 -0.04 -2.86 -1.24
N VAL A 61 -0.59 -3.80 -2.01
CA VAL A 61 -1.42 -4.89 -1.48
C VAL A 61 -0.49 -6.01 -1.03
N VAL A 62 -0.66 -6.47 0.21
CA VAL A 62 0.20 -7.52 0.78
C VAL A 62 -0.64 -8.77 1.04
N PRO A 63 -0.75 -9.69 0.07
CA PRO A 63 -1.60 -10.87 0.21
C PRO A 63 -1.17 -11.73 1.41
N THR A 64 -2.15 -12.21 2.17
CA THR A 64 -1.91 -13.28 3.16
C THR A 64 -1.71 -14.63 2.47
N GLU A 65 -1.27 -15.66 3.20
CA GLU A 65 -1.08 -17.03 2.67
C GLU A 65 -2.30 -17.62 1.94
N LYS A 66 -3.52 -17.15 2.26
CA LYS A 66 -4.78 -17.61 1.66
C LYS A 66 -5.26 -16.72 0.50
N MET A 67 -4.51 -15.68 0.15
CA MET A 67 -4.87 -14.73 -0.90
C MET A 67 -3.92 -14.88 -2.09
N THR A 68 -4.49 -14.84 -3.29
CA THR A 68 -3.73 -14.74 -4.52
C THR A 68 -3.82 -13.31 -5.02
N LEU A 69 -2.67 -12.69 -5.28
CA LEU A 69 -2.64 -11.39 -5.94
C LEU A 69 -3.13 -11.57 -7.39
N GLN A 70 -4.10 -10.77 -7.79
CA GLN A 70 -4.57 -10.71 -9.18
C GLN A 70 -4.13 -9.38 -9.79
N PRO A 71 -3.03 -9.36 -10.55
CA PRO A 71 -2.55 -8.16 -11.22
C PRO A 71 -3.59 -7.64 -12.22
N GLY A 72 -3.61 -6.32 -12.41
CA GLY A 72 -4.52 -5.64 -13.32
C GLY A 72 -4.10 -4.19 -13.54
N ASN A 73 -5.02 -3.36 -14.03
CA ASN A 73 -4.71 -1.98 -14.43
C ASN A 73 -4.16 -1.10 -13.29
N HIS A 74 -4.45 -1.44 -12.04
CA HIS A 74 -4.09 -0.64 -10.86
C HIS A 74 -3.15 -1.36 -9.90
N VAL A 75 -2.79 -2.63 -10.16
CA VAL A 75 -1.92 -3.41 -9.28
C VAL A 75 -1.01 -4.28 -10.11
N ASP A 76 0.30 -4.20 -9.90
CA ASP A 76 1.27 -5.06 -10.61
C ASP A 76 1.52 -6.39 -9.88
N ASN A 77 2.42 -7.22 -10.44
CA ASN A 77 2.79 -8.53 -9.89
C ASN A 77 3.48 -8.45 -8.52
N SER A 78 4.05 -7.32 -8.15
CA SER A 78 4.67 -7.11 -6.83
C SER A 78 3.65 -6.68 -5.77
N GLY A 79 2.42 -6.39 -6.20
CA GLY A 79 1.37 -5.83 -5.35
C GLY A 79 1.38 -4.32 -5.29
N ARG A 80 2.30 -3.64 -5.99
CA ARG A 80 2.35 -2.18 -6.02
C ARG A 80 1.11 -1.64 -6.72
N CYS A 81 0.48 -0.68 -6.06
CA CYS A 81 -0.74 -0.04 -6.52
C CYS A 81 -0.43 1.22 -7.32
N TYR A 82 -1.20 1.42 -8.39
CA TYR A 82 -1.17 2.58 -9.27
C TYR A 82 -2.58 3.16 -9.35
N SER A 83 -2.67 4.48 -9.34
CA SER A 83 -3.94 5.20 -9.44
C SER A 83 -3.68 6.57 -10.07
N PRO A 84 -4.64 7.12 -10.84
CA PRO A 84 -4.56 8.51 -11.32
C PRO A 84 -4.30 9.52 -10.20
N TYR A 85 -4.77 9.24 -8.97
CA TYR A 85 -4.51 10.08 -7.80
C TYR A 85 -3.06 10.02 -7.31
N LEU A 86 -2.40 8.85 -7.40
CA LEU A 86 -0.97 8.74 -7.07
C LEU A 86 -0.08 9.35 -8.17
N ALA A 87 -0.54 9.31 -9.42
CA ALA A 87 0.16 9.91 -10.55
C ALA A 87 0.05 11.44 -10.56
N ASN A 88 -1.07 12.00 -10.07
CA ASN A 88 -1.32 13.44 -9.95
C ASN A 88 -1.49 13.81 -8.47
N TRP A 89 -0.44 13.55 -7.70
CA TRP A 89 -0.41 13.71 -6.25
C TRP A 89 -0.52 15.17 -5.80
#